data_AF-A0AAP8LAE3-F1
#
_entry.id   AF-A0AAP8LAE3-F1
#
_cell.length_a   1.000
_cell.length_b   1.000
_cell.length_c   1.000
_cell.angle_alpha   90.00
_cell.angle_beta   90.00
_cell.angle_gamma   90.00
#
_symmetry.space_group_name_H-M   'P 1'
#
loop_
_entity.id
_entity.type
_entity.pdbx_description
1 polymer ?
#
loop_
_entity_poly.entity_id
_entity_poly.type
_entity_poly.pdbx_seq_one_letter_code
_entity_poly.pdbx_strand_id
1 'polypeptide(L)'
;LFLLFSNGVGRDDDEVRTGNAMILDPYGRIVAETWAAEDRLVSADLDLTLIPLSTGRRWIYGRRPELYGLLTEPQGYERDARSARFSTQPTGRSG
;
A
#
# COMPACT_ATOMS: atom_id res chain seq x y z
N LEU A 1 3.46 8.29 10.08
CA LEU A 1 4.24 7.10 9.65
C LEU A 1 4.96 7.51 8.39
N PHE A 2 6.25 7.21 8.25
CA PHE A 2 6.93 7.28 6.96
C PHE A 2 6.75 5.95 6.24
N LEU A 3 6.59 5.96 4.92
CA LEU A 3 6.41 4.75 4.11
C LEU A 3 7.54 4.63 3.11
N LEU A 4 8.05 3.41 2.93
CA LEU A 4 9.09 3.10 1.95
C LEU A 4 8.56 2.04 1.01
N PHE A 5 8.58 2.34 -0.28
CA PHE A 5 8.26 1.41 -1.35
C PHE A 5 9.56 1.04 -2.06
N SER A 6 9.88 -0.26 -2.07
CA SER A 6 10.99 -0.82 -2.83
C SER A 6 10.41 -1.74 -3.89
N ASN A 7 10.42 -1.27 -5.14
CA ASN A 7 9.82 -1.96 -6.27
C ASN A 7 10.90 -2.28 -7.31
N GLY A 8 10.85 -3.49 -7.87
CA GLY A 8 11.65 -3.84 -9.04
C GLY A 8 11.20 -3.05 -10.28
N VAL A 9 12.09 -2.90 -11.25
CA VAL A 9 11.80 -2.23 -12.54
C VAL A 9 12.25 -3.11 -13.70
N GLY A 10 11.51 -3.08 -14.81
CA GLY A 10 11.80 -3.87 -16.00
C GLY A 10 10.99 -5.15 -16.12
N ARG A 11 11.33 -6.00 -17.09
CA ARG A 11 10.61 -7.24 -17.37
C ARG A 11 10.94 -8.30 -16.31
N ASP A 12 9.91 -8.89 -15.73
CA ASP A 12 9.97 -10.01 -14.80
C ASP A 12 9.01 -11.10 -15.31
N ASP A 13 9.57 -12.13 -15.93
CA ASP A 13 8.83 -13.18 -16.64
C ASP A 13 7.87 -12.59 -17.71
N ASP A 14 6.57 -12.79 -17.55
CA ASP A 14 5.51 -12.26 -18.41
C ASP A 14 4.93 -10.90 -17.94
N GLU A 15 5.46 -10.32 -16.84
CA GLU A 15 5.03 -9.02 -16.29
C GLU A 15 6.11 -7.94 -16.48
N VAL A 16 5.69 -6.67 -16.59
CA VAL A 16 6.61 -5.52 -16.54
C VAL A 16 6.41 -4.81 -15.21
N ARG A 17 7.47 -4.80 -14.39
CA ARG A 17 7.49 -4.03 -13.14
C ARG A 17 7.80 -2.58 -13.44
N THR A 18 7.03 -1.68 -12.84
CA THR A 18 7.09 -0.24 -13.13
C THR A 18 8.20 0.49 -12.38
N GLY A 19 8.81 -0.13 -11.36
CA GLY A 19 9.73 0.57 -10.47
C GLY A 19 8.99 1.56 -9.58
N ASN A 20 9.41 2.83 -9.61
CA ASN A 20 8.92 3.90 -8.73
C ASN A 20 9.15 3.59 -7.25
N ALA A 21 10.34 3.07 -6.92
CA ALA A 21 10.76 3.02 -5.52
C ALA A 21 10.75 4.45 -4.95
N MET A 22 10.15 4.63 -3.78
CA MET A 22 9.87 5.95 -3.21
C MET A 22 9.76 5.94 -1.69
N ILE A 23 9.98 7.11 -1.10
CA ILE A 23 9.84 7.40 0.31
C ILE A 23 8.73 8.44 0.46
N LEU A 24 7.71 8.14 1.27
CA LEU A 24 6.63 9.06 1.60
C LEU A 24 6.70 9.52 3.05
N ASP A 25 6.36 10.79 3.26
CA ASP A 25 6.21 11.36 4.59
C ASP A 25 4.85 11.04 5.24
N PRO A 26 4.62 11.40 6.53
CA PRO A 26 3.35 11.16 7.22
C PRO A 26 2.12 11.87 6.64
N TYR A 27 2.30 12.78 5.69
CA TYR A 27 1.24 13.49 4.97
C TYR A 27 1.03 12.96 3.55
N GLY A 28 1.77 11.92 3.15
CA GLY A 28 1.68 11.29 1.83
C GLY A 28 2.47 12.01 0.74
N ARG A 29 3.36 12.94 1.11
CA ARG A 29 4.23 13.64 0.14
C ARG A 29 5.40 12.74 -0.23
N ILE A 30 5.77 12.74 -1.51
CA ILE A 30 7.00 12.08 -1.99
C ILE A 30 8.19 12.89 -1.49
N VAL A 31 9.01 12.27 -0.65
CA VAL A 31 10.26 12.85 -0.14
C VAL A 31 11.41 12.58 -1.10
N ALA A 32 11.46 11.36 -1.63
CA ALA A 32 12.42 10.95 -2.65
C ALA A 32 11.83 9.79 -3.46
N GLU A 33 12.15 9.72 -4.75
CA GLU A 33 11.75 8.63 -5.63
C GLU A 33 12.77 8.42 -6.74
N THR A 34 12.63 7.32 -7.48
CA THR A 34 13.37 7.06 -8.71
C THR A 34 12.42 6.77 -9.87
N TRP A 35 12.82 7.24 -11.06
CA TRP A 35 12.20 6.94 -12.35
C TRP A 35 13.13 6.12 -13.24
N ALA A 36 14.30 5.73 -12.72
CA ALA A 36 15.29 5.02 -13.51
C ALA A 36 14.83 3.58 -13.74
N ALA A 37 14.97 3.11 -14.98
CA ALA A 37 14.73 1.71 -15.37
C ALA A 37 15.97 0.83 -15.14
N GLU A 38 16.64 1.03 -14.00
CA GLU A 38 17.90 0.39 -13.61
C GLU A 38 18.00 0.32 -12.08
N ASP A 39 19.02 -0.38 -11.59
CA ASP A 39 19.32 -0.46 -10.16
C ASP A 39 19.62 0.93 -9.59
N ARG A 40 18.84 1.34 -8.58
CA ARG A 40 19.01 2.63 -7.91
C ARG A 40 18.75 2.58 -6.41
N LEU A 41 19.56 3.32 -5.68
CA LEU A 41 19.33 3.64 -4.29
C LEU A 41 18.52 4.94 -4.19
N VAL A 42 17.43 4.90 -3.41
CA VAL A 42 16.65 6.07 -3.01
C VAL A 42 16.87 6.30 -1.52
N SER A 43 17.33 7.49 -1.14
CA SER A 43 17.58 7.87 0.25
C SER A 43 17.05 9.27 0.54
N ALA A 44 16.73 9.53 1.81
CA ALA A 44 16.27 10.84 2.28
C ALA A 44 16.51 11.00 3.79
N ASP A 45 16.68 12.23 4.24
CA ASP A 45 16.64 12.59 5.66
C ASP A 45 15.18 12.76 6.11
N LEU A 46 14.81 12.12 7.22
CA LEU A 46 13.43 12.08 7.70
C LEU A 46 13.23 13.03 8.88
N ASP A 47 12.40 14.05 8.70
CA ASP A 47 11.97 14.92 9.80
C ASP A 47 10.92 14.23 10.68
N LEU A 48 11.39 13.62 11.77
CA LEU A 48 10.53 12.89 12.71
C LEU A 48 9.57 13.81 13.47
N THR A 49 9.77 15.13 13.46
CA THR A 49 8.86 16.09 14.11
C THR A 49 7.49 16.15 13.42
N LEU A 50 7.38 15.66 12.19
CA LEU A 50 6.11 15.55 11.45
C LEU A 50 5.17 14.47 12.01
N ILE A 51 5.69 13.48 12.74
CA ILE A 51 4.91 12.30 13.14
C ILE A 51 3.84 12.63 14.19
N PRO A 52 4.13 13.34 15.31
CA PRO A 52 3.15 13.61 16.37
C PRO A 52 1.86 14.29 15.88
N LEU A 53 1.97 15.19 14.90
CA LEU A 53 0.85 15.96 14.37
C LEU A 53 0.32 15.44 13.03
N SER A 54 0.84 14.29 12.57
CA SER A 54 0.42 13.68 11.32
C SER A 54 -1.07 13.35 11.32
N THR A 55 -1.69 13.59 10.18
CA THR A 55 -3.13 13.40 9.95
C THR A 55 -3.57 11.99 10.33
N GLY A 56 -2.81 10.96 9.94
CA GLY A 56 -3.10 9.57 10.30
C GLY A 56 -3.15 9.32 11.82
N ARG A 57 -2.23 9.89 12.61
CA ARG A 57 -2.27 9.77 14.07
C ARG A 57 -3.49 10.45 14.65
N ARG A 58 -3.84 11.66 14.18
CA ARG A 58 -5.03 12.38 14.64
C ARG A 58 -6.32 11.61 14.36
N TRP A 59 -6.44 11.03 13.16
CA TRP A 59 -7.64 10.26 12.80
C TRP A 59 -7.76 8.94 13.56
N ILE A 60 -6.65 8.30 13.95
CA ILE A 60 -6.71 7.11 14.81
C ILE A 60 -7.50 7.38 16.10
N TYR A 61 -7.32 8.56 16.72
CA TYR A 61 -8.07 8.94 17.92
C TYR A 61 -9.57 9.21 17.66
N GLY A 62 -9.94 9.55 16.42
CA GLY A 62 -11.33 9.79 16.03
C GLY A 62 -12.05 8.54 15.50
N ARG A 63 -11.38 7.37 15.47
CA ARG A 63 -11.99 6.12 14.97
C ARG A 63 -13.11 5.67 15.89
N ARG A 64 -14.10 5.02 15.28
CA ARG A 64 -15.24 4.38 15.93
C ARG A 64 -15.24 2.88 15.62
N PRO A 65 -14.45 2.08 16.35
CA PRO A 65 -14.29 0.65 16.06
C PRO A 65 -15.60 -0.13 15.98
N GLU A 66 -16.60 0.28 16.76
CA GLU A 66 -17.94 -0.32 16.79
C GLU A 66 -18.67 -0.24 15.44
N LEU A 67 -18.27 0.67 14.54
CA LEU A 67 -18.82 0.75 13.19
C LEU A 67 -18.15 -0.20 12.19
N TYR A 68 -17.01 -0.80 12.54
CA TYR A 68 -16.20 -1.57 11.59
C TYR A 68 -16.47 -3.07 11.62
N GLY A 69 -17.43 -3.54 12.43
CA GLY A 69 -17.75 -4.97 12.55
C GLY A 69 -17.98 -5.64 11.19
N LEU A 70 -18.71 -4.97 10.29
CA LEU A 70 -18.96 -5.48 8.92
C LEU A 70 -17.68 -5.73 8.09
N LEU A 71 -16.56 -5.06 8.40
CA LEU A 71 -15.28 -5.28 7.71
C LEU A 71 -14.56 -6.54 8.21
N THR A 72 -14.96 -7.07 9.36
CA THR A 72 -14.35 -8.22 10.02
C THR A 72 -15.22 -9.48 9.97
N GLU A 73 -16.47 -9.36 9.54
CA GLU A 73 -17.35 -10.51 9.34
C GLU A 73 -16.90 -11.33 8.12
N PRO A 74 -16.84 -12.67 8.23
CA PRO A 74 -16.70 -13.55 7.07
C PRO A 74 -17.92 -13.42 6.16
N GLN A 75 -17.66 -13.19 4.87
CA GLN A 75 -18.68 -12.96 3.86
C GLN A 75 -18.96 -14.21 3.01
N GLY A 76 -18.16 -15.27 3.18
CA GLY A 76 -18.32 -16.58 2.53
C GLY A 76 -17.74 -16.66 1.12
N TYR A 77 -17.20 -15.57 0.59
CA TYR A 77 -16.56 -15.51 -0.73
C TYR A 77 -15.05 -15.29 -0.66
N GLU A 78 -14.46 -15.34 0.54
CA GLU A 78 -13.03 -15.23 0.75
C GLU A 78 -12.27 -16.33 -0.01
N ARG A 79 -11.09 -15.98 -0.52
CA ARG A 79 -10.18 -16.87 -1.23
C ARG A 79 -8.75 -16.55 -0.80
N ASP A 80 -7.85 -17.52 -0.91
CA ASP A 80 -6.42 -17.23 -0.76
C ASP A 80 -5.93 -16.31 -1.89
N ALA A 81 -4.82 -15.60 -1.66
CA ALA A 81 -4.33 -14.58 -2.57
C ALA A 81 -4.04 -15.11 -3.99
N ARG A 82 -3.55 -16.36 -4.12
CA ARG A 82 -3.23 -16.95 -5.42
C ARG A 82 -4.53 -17.28 -6.16
N SER A 83 -5.46 -17.95 -5.51
CA SER A 83 -6.76 -18.27 -6.10
C SER A 83 -7.55 -17.02 -6.47
N ALA A 84 -7.49 -15.96 -5.65
CA ALA A 84 -8.12 -14.67 -5.96
C ALA A 84 -7.50 -14.00 -7.20
N ARG A 85 -6.16 -14.00 -7.32
CA ARG A 85 -5.45 -13.36 -8.45
C ARG A 85 -5.74 -14.03 -9.79
N PHE A 86 -5.79 -15.36 -9.82
CA PHE A 86 -5.87 -16.14 -11.06
C PHE A 86 -7.27 -16.70 -11.35
N SER A 87 -8.29 -16.36 -10.56
CA SER A 87 -9.64 -16.85 -10.82
C SER A 87 -10.22 -16.22 -12.09
N THR A 88 -10.85 -17.05 -12.91
CA THR A 88 -11.66 -16.62 -14.06
C THR A 88 -13.14 -16.46 -13.71
N GLN A 89 -13.54 -16.78 -12.46
CA GLN A 89 -14.92 -16.61 -12.02
C GLN A 89 -15.22 -15.13 -11.76
N PRO A 90 -16.36 -14.60 -12.24
CA PRO A 90 -16.77 -13.23 -11.94
C PRO A 90 -16.93 -13.00 -10.44
N THR A 91 -16.59 -11.80 -9.98
CA THR A 91 -16.89 -11.36 -8.61
C THR A 91 -18.39 -11.07 -8.48
N GLY A 92 -19.08 -11.74 -7.57
CA GLY A 92 -20.49 -11.51 -7.29
C GLY A 92 -21.03 -12.48 -6.25
N ARG A 93 -22.08 -12.09 -5.53
CA ARG A 93 -22.82 -13.03 -4.68
C ARG A 93 -23.61 -13.97 -5.59
N SER A 94 -23.32 -15.26 -5.54
CA SER A 94 -24.30 -16.28 -5.95
C SER A 94 -25.54 -16.05 -5.09
N GLY A 95 -26.65 -15.68 -5.72
CA GLY A 95 -27.95 -15.56 -5.07
C GLY A 95 -28.45 -16.91 -4.56
#